data_AF-A0A1H6W5C0-F1
#
_entry.id   AF-A0A1H6W5C0-F1
#
_cell.length_a   1.000
_cell.length_b   1.000
_cell.length_c   1.000
_cell.angle_alpha   90.00
_cell.angle_beta   90.00
_cell.angle_gamma   90.00
#
_symmetry.space_group_name_H-M   'P 1'
#
loop_
_entity.id
_entity.type
_entity.pdbx_description
1 polymer ?
#
loop_
_entity_poly.entity_id
_entity_poly.type
_entity_poly.pdbx_seq_one_letter_code
_entity_poly.pdbx_strand_id
1 'polypeptide(L)'
;MNDFKSTDDARTENSGVRKTYRKLSDQEKFSIDEIKDLGDEFLKAIAFYQEHYCEGDGGKAREFALARTHLEDAVMRAVRGITQ
;
A
#
# COMPACT_ATOMS: atom_id res chain seq x y z
N MET A 1 -38.69 -15.23 -8.30
CA MET A 1 -37.25 -15.35 -8.61
C MET A 1 -36.75 -13.93 -8.79
N ASN A 2 -36.18 -13.31 -7.74
CA ASN A 2 -35.70 -11.93 -7.84
C ASN A 2 -34.25 -11.97 -8.31
N ASP A 3 -34.06 -11.53 -9.54
CA ASP A 3 -32.78 -11.39 -10.20
C ASP A 3 -32.07 -10.15 -9.64
N PHE A 4 -31.00 -10.34 -8.87
CA PHE A 4 -30.19 -9.24 -8.32
C PHE A 4 -28.99 -9.00 -9.25
N LYS A 5 -29.01 -7.87 -9.96
CA LYS A 5 -27.86 -7.45 -10.78
C LYS A 5 -26.74 -6.95 -9.87
N SER A 6 -25.61 -7.68 -9.83
CA SER A 6 -24.47 -7.37 -8.96
C SER A 6 -23.79 -6.01 -9.25
N THR A 7 -24.16 -5.35 -10.35
CA THR A 7 -23.63 -4.06 -10.77
C THR A 7 -24.44 -2.87 -10.22
N ASP A 8 -25.60 -3.12 -9.64
CA ASP A 8 -26.42 -2.03 -9.10
C ASP A 8 -25.92 -1.61 -7.72
N ASP A 9 -25.78 -0.29 -7.60
CA ASP A 9 -25.35 0.47 -6.43
C ASP A 9 -26.30 0.24 -5.22
N ALA A 10 -27.33 -0.60 -5.32
CA ALA A 10 -28.24 -0.93 -4.22
C ALA A 10 -27.55 -1.58 -3.00
N ARG A 11 -26.30 -2.07 -3.14
CA ARG A 11 -25.44 -2.42 -1.99
C ARG A 11 -25.05 -1.20 -1.14
N THR A 12 -25.26 0.02 -1.64
CA THR A 12 -24.92 1.25 -0.93
C THR A 12 -25.95 1.74 0.07
N GLU A 13 -27.17 1.21 0.06
CA GLU A 13 -28.22 1.70 0.97
C GLU A 13 -28.15 1.10 2.38
N ASN A 14 -27.51 -0.05 2.58
CA ASN A 14 -27.50 -0.76 3.87
C ASN A 14 -26.12 -0.76 4.56
N SER A 15 -25.61 0.41 4.95
CA SER A 15 -24.47 0.49 5.88
C SER A 15 -24.50 1.78 6.69
N GLY A 16 -24.88 1.69 7.96
CA GLY A 16 -24.93 2.80 8.93
C GLY A 16 -23.56 3.34 9.38
N VAL A 17 -22.46 2.92 8.75
CA VAL A 17 -21.08 3.30 9.09
C VAL A 17 -20.34 3.86 7.86
N ARG A 18 -21.04 4.61 7.00
CA ARG A 18 -20.40 5.24 5.85
C ARG A 18 -19.68 6.50 6.29
N LYS A 19 -18.36 6.40 6.49
CA LYS A 19 -17.50 7.58 6.41
C LYS A 19 -17.63 8.13 5.00
N THR A 20 -18.08 9.38 4.87
CA THR A 20 -17.99 10.11 3.60
C THR A 20 -16.52 10.18 3.22
N TYR A 21 -16.10 9.42 2.21
CA TYR A 21 -14.72 9.48 1.74
C TYR A 21 -14.47 10.85 1.12
N ARG A 22 -13.46 11.55 1.64
CA ARG A 22 -13.01 12.82 1.11
C ARG A 22 -12.46 12.62 -0.31
N LYS A 23 -12.76 13.55 -1.22
CA LYS A 23 -12.09 13.62 -2.53
C LYS A 23 -10.69 14.20 -2.36
N LEU A 24 -9.70 13.48 -2.86
CA LEU A 24 -8.31 13.94 -2.89
C LEU A 24 -8.15 15.00 -3.99
N SER A 25 -7.38 16.04 -3.69
CA SER A 25 -6.88 17.00 -4.67
C SER A 25 -5.87 16.33 -5.61
N ASP A 26 -5.62 16.94 -6.76
CA ASP A 26 -4.63 16.39 -7.70
C ASP A 26 -3.21 16.45 -7.15
N GLN A 27 -2.90 17.45 -6.33
CA GLN A 27 -1.63 17.53 -5.61
C GLN A 27 -1.46 16.35 -4.62
N GLU A 28 -2.51 15.98 -3.90
CA GLU A 28 -2.46 14.85 -2.97
C GLU A 28 -2.27 13.53 -3.71
N LYS A 29 -2.96 13.33 -4.85
CA LYS A 29 -2.75 12.15 -5.70
C LYS A 29 -1.31 12.07 -6.18
N PHE A 30 -0.78 13.19 -6.68
CA PHE A 30 0.61 13.26 -7.13
C PHE A 30 1.58 12.89 -6.01
N SER A 31 1.43 13.46 -4.82
CA SER A 31 2.29 13.14 -3.68
C SER A 31 2.15 11.69 -3.19
N ILE A 32 0.97 11.08 -3.31
CA ILE A 32 0.77 9.66 -3.02
C ILE A 32 1.54 8.79 -4.01
N ASP A 33 1.45 9.11 -5.30
CA ASP A 33 2.13 8.36 -6.35
C ASP A 33 3.65 8.48 -6.20
N GLU A 34 4.16 9.69 -5.94
CA GLU A 34 5.58 9.94 -5.68
C GLU A 34 6.11 9.11 -4.50
N ILE A 35 5.39 9.05 -3.37
CA ILE A 35 5.81 8.25 -2.21
C ILE A 35 5.81 6.75 -2.52
N LYS A 36 4.83 6.27 -3.29
CA LYS A 36 4.76 4.86 -3.68
C LYS A 36 5.89 4.49 -4.64
N ASP A 37 6.17 5.34 -5.61
CA ASP A 37 7.24 5.13 -6.57
C ASP A 37 8.61 5.03 -5.87
N LEU A 38 8.87 5.92 -4.91
CA LEU A 38 10.07 5.85 -4.06
C LEU A 38 10.12 4.56 -3.21
N GLY A 39 8.98 4.15 -2.65
CA GLY A 39 8.86 2.88 -1.92
C GLY A 39 9.18 1.67 -2.80
N ASP A 40 8.65 1.63 -4.02
CA ASP A 40 8.87 0.57 -5.00
C ASP A 40 10.33 0.52 -5.47
N GLU A 41 10.96 1.68 -5.68
CA GLU A 41 12.38 1.75 -6.00
C GLU A 41 13.24 1.15 -4.89
N PHE A 42 12.95 1.50 -3.63
CA PHE A 42 13.71 0.97 -2.50
C PHE A 42 13.43 -0.52 -2.26
N LEU A 43 12.19 -1.00 -2.46
CA LEU A 43 11.88 -2.44 -2.42
C LEU A 43 12.69 -3.23 -3.46
N LYS A 44 12.86 -2.70 -4.68
CA LYS A 44 13.69 -3.31 -5.72
C LYS A 44 15.16 -3.38 -5.27
N ALA A 45 15.68 -2.31 -4.67
CA ALA A 45 17.05 -2.30 -4.15
C ALA A 45 17.23 -3.33 -3.02
N ILE A 46 16.27 -3.44 -2.10
CA ILE A 46 16.29 -4.48 -1.05
C ILE A 46 16.33 -5.88 -1.68
N ALA A 47 15.45 -6.17 -2.65
CA ALA A 47 15.41 -7.47 -3.31
C ALA A 47 16.74 -7.80 -4.00
N PHE A 48 17.30 -6.83 -4.75
CA PHE A 48 18.60 -6.96 -5.39
C PHE A 48 19.70 -7.31 -4.38
N TYR A 49 19.84 -6.54 -3.31
CA TYR A 49 20.89 -6.78 -2.32
C TYR A 49 20.66 -8.05 -1.50
N GLN A 50 19.41 -8.42 -1.24
CA GLN A 50 19.09 -9.68 -0.59
C GLN A 50 19.62 -10.87 -1.41
N GLU A 51 19.42 -10.87 -2.72
CA GLU A 51 19.93 -11.91 -3.62
C GLU A 51 21.47 -11.98 -3.63
N HIS A 52 22.15 -10.84 -3.59
CA HIS A 52 23.61 -10.77 -3.71
C HIS A 52 24.37 -11.00 -2.39
N TYR A 53 23.71 -10.83 -1.23
CA TYR A 53 24.39 -10.87 0.07
C TYR A 53 23.87 -11.95 1.04
N CYS A 54 22.80 -12.67 0.70
CA CYS A 54 22.19 -13.69 1.59
C CYS A 54 22.48 -15.15 1.23
N GLU A 55 23.40 -15.45 0.30
CA GLU A 55 23.71 -16.85 -0.04
C GLU A 55 24.14 -17.65 1.21
N GLY A 56 23.27 -18.57 1.64
CA GLY A 56 23.52 -19.48 2.77
C GLY A 56 23.38 -18.89 4.19
N ASP A 57 23.02 -17.60 4.33
CA ASP A 57 22.90 -16.93 5.64
C ASP A 57 21.45 -16.54 5.97
N GLY A 58 20.78 -17.40 6.75
CA GLY A 58 19.40 -17.16 7.19
C GLY A 58 19.23 -15.95 8.12
N GLY A 59 20.29 -15.49 8.78
CA GLY A 59 20.27 -14.28 9.61
C GLY A 59 20.17 -13.02 8.76
N LYS A 60 20.98 -12.92 7.71
CA LYS A 60 20.91 -11.80 6.75
C LYS A 60 19.57 -11.77 6.00
N ALA A 61 19.05 -12.95 5.62
CA ALA A 61 17.74 -13.05 4.98
C ALA A 61 16.62 -12.47 5.86
N ARG A 62 16.70 -12.62 7.19
CA ARG A 62 15.74 -12.02 8.13
C ARG A 62 15.81 -10.50 8.14
N GLU A 63 17.00 -9.91 8.14
CA GLU A 63 17.16 -8.45 8.16
C GLU A 63 16.56 -7.79 6.92
N PHE A 64 16.75 -8.37 5.73
CA PHE A 64 16.10 -7.88 4.51
C PHE A 64 14.58 -8.06 4.54
N ALA A 65 14.07 -9.16 5.11
CA ALA A 65 12.63 -9.35 5.27
C ALA A 65 12.02 -8.27 6.20
N LEU A 66 12.68 -7.97 7.33
CA LEU A 66 12.26 -6.90 8.24
C LEU A 66 12.31 -5.53 7.56
N ALA A 67 13.38 -5.24 6.81
CA ALA A 67 13.51 -3.98 6.08
C ALA A 67 12.34 -3.77 5.10
N ARG A 68 11.93 -4.81 4.36
CA ARG A 68 10.76 -4.76 3.47
C ARG A 68 9.49 -4.43 4.24
N THR A 69 9.21 -5.14 5.32
CA THR A 69 8.00 -4.92 6.14
C THR A 69 7.96 -3.50 6.70
N HIS A 70 9.09 -2.99 7.21
CA HIS A 70 9.15 -1.64 7.76
C HIS A 70 9.01 -0.55 6.69
N LEU A 71 9.57 -0.77 5.50
CA LEU A 71 9.40 0.12 4.36
C LEU A 71 7.93 0.19 3.92
N GLU A 72 7.26 -0.96 3.78
CA GLU A 72 5.84 -1.02 3.43
C GLU A 72 4.97 -0.29 4.48
N ASP A 73 5.20 -0.52 5.78
CA ASP A 73 4.48 0.20 6.84
C ASP A 73 4.75 1.71 6.80
N ALA A 74 6.00 2.12 6.56
CA ALA A 74 6.36 3.53 6.45
C ALA A 74 5.64 4.22 5.27
N VAL A 75 5.63 3.59 4.09
CA VAL A 75 4.90 4.07 2.90
C VAL A 75 3.41 4.21 3.20
N MET A 76 2.80 3.18 3.79
CA MET A 76 1.37 3.20 4.12
C MET A 76 1.01 4.28 5.15
N ARG A 77 1.87 4.53 6.13
CA ARG A 77 1.69 5.61 7.11
C ARG A 77 1.81 7.00 6.48
N ALA A 78 2.76 7.17 5.55
CA ALA A 78 2.95 8.43 4.84
C ALA A 78 1.76 8.74 3.92
N VAL A 79 1.32 7.76 3.11
CA VAL A 79 0.10 7.88 2.29
C VAL A 79 -1.11 8.22 3.16
N ARG A 80 -1.27 7.51 4.29
CA ARG A 80 -2.35 7.84 5.24
C ARG A 80 -2.27 9.29 5.69
N GLY A 81 -1.08 9.78 6.04
CA GLY A 81 -0.82 11.16 6.45
C GLY A 81 -1.23 12.20 5.41
N ILE A 82 -1.08 11.91 4.12
CA ILE A 82 -1.57 12.78 3.03
C ILE A 82 -3.10 12.76 2.97
N THR A 83 -3.72 11.59 3.15
CA THR A 83 -5.17 11.40 2.96
C THR A 83 -6.04 11.75 4.18
N GLN A 84 -5.46 12.24 5.29
CA GLN A 84 -6.23 12.54 6.51
C GLN A 84 -7.21 13.70 6.37
#